data_AF-A0A958URU7-F1
#
_entry.id   AF-A0A958URU7-F1
#
_cell.length_a   1.000
_cell.length_b   1.000
_cell.length_c   1.000
_cell.angle_alpha   90.00
_cell.angle_beta   90.00
_cell.angle_gamma   90.00
#
_symmetry.space_group_name_H-M   'P 1'
#
loop_
_entity.id
_entity.type
_entity.pdbx_description
1 polymer ?
#
loop_
_entity_poly.entity_id
_entity_poly.type
_entity_poly.pdbx_seq_one_letter_code
_entity_poly.pdbx_strand_id
1 'polypeptide(L)'
;SKLDSYFVNDLNVSYELIFSQDDRSRPFVKSILLTGLVNNLFDEKYISNGYYYTYDDTWTDPNQVTTIEGAGYYPQATTNFLIGATLKF
;
A
#
# COMPACT_ATOMS: atom_id res chain seq x y z
N SER A 1 -19.49 15.50 7.26
CA SER A 1 -18.54 14.55 7.85
C SER A 1 -17.31 14.52 6.95
N LYS A 2 -16.13 14.90 7.46
CA LYS A 2 -14.87 14.85 6.71
C LYS A 2 -13.91 13.96 7.50
N LEU A 3 -13.14 13.14 6.79
CA LEU A 3 -12.07 12.36 7.39
C LEU A 3 -11.00 13.31 7.94
N ASP A 4 -10.33 12.86 9.01
CA ASP A 4 -9.23 13.60 9.58
C ASP A 4 -8.09 13.74 8.57
N SER A 5 -7.43 14.90 8.59
CA SER A 5 -6.24 15.09 7.77
C SER A 5 -5.12 14.22 8.30
N TYR A 6 -4.39 13.58 7.40
CA TYR A 6 -3.25 12.74 7.72
C TYR A 6 -2.01 13.18 6.95
N PHE A 7 -0.84 12.75 7.44
CA PHE A 7 0.44 12.97 6.77
C PHE A 7 1.26 11.69 6.84
N VAL A 8 1.56 11.13 5.66
CA VAL A 8 2.36 9.91 5.52
C VAL A 8 3.55 10.18 4.62
N ASN A 9 4.64 9.48 4.88
CA ASN A 9 5.87 9.57 4.10
C ASN A 9 6.39 8.17 3.84
N ASP A 10 6.91 7.96 2.64
CA ASP A 10 7.51 6.70 2.25
C ASP A 10 9.00 6.93 1.94
N LEU A 11 9.84 5.96 2.27
CA LEU A 11 11.26 5.98 2.00
C LEU A 11 11.62 4.87 1.01
N ASN A 12 12.18 5.25 -0.12
CA ASN A 12 12.70 4.31 -1.12
C ASN A 12 14.22 4.49 -1.25
N VAL A 13 14.95 3.38 -1.09
CA VAL A 13 16.41 3.31 -1.27
C VAL A 13 16.70 2.26 -2.33
N SER A 14 17.55 2.61 -3.30
CA SER A 14 18.06 1.66 -4.28
C SER A 14 19.57 1.79 -4.43
N TYR A 15 20.23 0.65 -4.60
CA TYR A 15 21.67 0.59 -4.75
C TYR A 15 22.07 -0.48 -5.76
N GLU A 16 22.87 -0.10 -6.75
CA GLU A 16 23.32 -1.01 -7.80
C GLU A 16 24.79 -1.41 -7.60
N LEU A 17 25.00 -2.71 -7.42
CA LEU A 17 26.31 -3.36 -7.38
C LEU A 17 26.70 -3.77 -8.79
N ILE A 18 27.75 -3.19 -9.36
CA ILE A 18 28.22 -3.48 -10.73
C ILE A 18 29.48 -4.36 -10.65
N PHE A 19 29.49 -5.46 -11.41
CA PHE A 19 30.56 -6.46 -11.39
C PHE A 19 31.38 -6.51 -12.69
N SER A 20 30.90 -5.88 -13.77
CA SER A 20 31.56 -5.89 -15.08
C SER A 20 32.57 -4.76 -15.20
N GLN A 21 33.87 -5.06 -15.09
CA GLN A 21 34.93 -4.06 -15.32
C GLN A 21 36.18 -4.59 -16.06
N ASP A 22 36.33 -5.89 -16.32
CA ASP A 22 37.49 -6.43 -17.03
C ASP A 22 37.05 -7.42 -18.14
N ASP A 23 37.35 -7.09 -19.40
CA ASP A 23 37.02 -7.87 -20.60
C ASP A 23 37.61 -9.30 -20.60
N ARG A 24 38.50 -9.60 -19.64
CA ARG A 24 39.16 -10.90 -19.48
C ARG A 24 38.33 -11.93 -18.71
N SER A 25 37.35 -11.49 -17.91
CA SER A 25 36.39 -12.37 -17.25
C SER A 25 34.99 -11.82 -17.45
N ARG A 26 34.19 -12.42 -18.34
CA ARG A 26 32.78 -12.07 -18.47
C ARG A 26 32.02 -12.61 -17.26
N PRO A 27 31.66 -11.80 -16.24
CA PRO A 27 30.85 -12.31 -15.15
C PRO A 27 29.48 -12.74 -15.69
N PHE A 28 28.93 -13.84 -15.18
CA PHE A 28 27.59 -14.31 -15.56
C PHE A 28 26.51 -13.29 -15.18
N VAL A 29 26.74 -12.50 -14.12
CA VAL A 29 25.87 -11.41 -13.66
C VAL A 29 26.64 -10.10 -13.78
N LYS A 30 26.10 -9.15 -14.55
CA LYS A 30 26.70 -7.82 -14.78
C LYS A 30 26.49 -6.88 -13.61
N SER A 31 25.29 -6.90 -13.01
CA SER A 31 24.98 -6.12 -11.82
C SER A 31 23.83 -6.70 -11.01
N ILE A 32 23.74 -6.30 -9.74
CA ILE A 32 22.63 -6.58 -8.85
C ILE A 32 22.09 -5.25 -8.35
N LEU A 33 20.80 -4.98 -8.61
CA LEU A 33 20.09 -3.84 -8.03
C LEU A 33 19.39 -4.30 -6.75
N LEU A 34 19.78 -3.75 -5.62
CA LEU A 34 19.11 -3.90 -4.35
C LEU A 34 18.12 -2.76 -4.15
N THR A 35 16.90 -3.07 -3.71
CA THR A 35 15.88 -2.07 -3.38
C THR A 35 15.32 -2.31 -1.99
N GLY A 36 15.03 -1.22 -1.28
CA GLY A 36 14.32 -1.20 -0.01
C GLY A 36 13.26 -0.12 -0.05
N LEU A 37 12.04 -0.46 0.33
CA LEU A 37 10.92 0.48 0.44
C LEU A 37 10.34 0.36 1.85
N VAL A 38 10.16 1.49 2.50
CA VAL A 38 9.43 1.63 3.76
C VAL A 38 8.23 2.51 3.50
N ASN A 39 7.04 1.94 3.54
CA ASN A 39 5.80 2.70 3.43
C ASN A 39 5.32 3.12 4.82
N ASN A 40 4.74 4.32 4.91
CA ASN A 40 4.25 4.91 6.16
C ASN A 40 5.34 4.93 7.25
N LEU A 41 6.43 5.65 6.98
CA LEU A 41 7.66 5.70 7.76
C LEU A 41 7.47 6.04 9.25
N PHE A 42 6.40 6.78 9.59
CA PHE A 42 6.09 7.23 10.94
C PHE A 42 4.93 6.48 11.62
N ASP A 43 4.48 5.36 11.05
CA ASP A 43 3.45 4.49 11.60
C ASP A 43 2.08 5.17 11.83
N GLU A 44 1.71 6.09 10.94
CA GLU A 44 0.47 6.86 11.05
C GLU A 44 -0.76 5.98 10.85
N LYS A 45 -1.72 6.02 11.77
CA LYS A 45 -3.01 5.32 11.62
C LYS A 45 -4.03 6.26 11.00
N TYR A 46 -4.33 6.04 9.72
CA TYR A 46 -5.22 6.91 8.98
C TYR A 46 -6.27 6.16 8.16
N ILE A 47 -7.33 6.88 7.82
CA ILE A 47 -8.41 6.43 6.95
C ILE A 47 -8.43 7.38 5.77
N SER A 48 -8.18 6.85 4.58
CA SER A 48 -8.22 7.63 3.34
C SER A 48 -9.61 7.61 2.69
N ASN A 49 -10.36 6.53 2.90
CA ASN A 49 -11.63 6.29 2.23
C ASN A 49 -12.69 5.76 3.21
N GLY A 50 -13.91 6.27 3.07
CA GLY A 50 -15.11 5.70 3.65
C GLY A 50 -16.02 5.11 2.58
N TYR A 51 -17.03 4.37 3.01
CA TYR A 51 -18.12 3.92 2.14
C TYR A 51 -19.46 4.18 2.81
N TYR A 52 -20.49 4.31 1.99
CA TYR A 52 -21.87 4.47 2.42
C TYR A 52 -22.69 3.35 1.81
N TYR A 53 -23.63 2.82 2.57
CA TYR A 53 -24.58 1.84 2.06
C TYR A 53 -25.99 2.23 2.48
N THR A 54 -26.94 1.87 1.64
CA THR A 54 -28.36 1.96 1.94
C THR A 54 -29.07 0.79 1.31
N TYR A 55 -30.07 0.24 2.01
CA TYR A 55 -30.96 -0.78 1.48
C TYR A 55 -32.31 -0.68 2.18
N ASP A 56 -33.35 -1.11 1.48
CA ASP A 56 -34.71 -1.12 2.01
C ASP A 56 -34.99 -2.45 2.72
N ASP A 57 -35.33 -2.37 4.00
CA ASP A 57 -35.89 -3.48 4.76
C ASP A 57 -37.38 -3.62 4.41
N THR A 58 -37.69 -4.76 3.79
CA THR A 58 -39.05 -5.16 3.37
C THR A 58 -39.51 -6.45 4.05
N TRP A 59 -38.71 -6.97 4.98
CA TRP A 59 -38.94 -8.28 5.60
C TRP A 59 -39.26 -8.19 7.10
N THR A 60 -38.93 -7.07 7.76
CA THR A 60 -39.23 -6.88 9.18
C THR A 60 -40.71 -6.55 9.45
N ASP A 61 -41.33 -5.70 8.62
CA ASP A 61 -42.78 -5.44 8.62
C ASP A 61 -43.32 -5.54 7.18
N PRO A 62 -44.21 -6.51 6.87
CA PRO A 62 -44.77 -6.69 5.53
C PRO A 62 -45.54 -5.48 4.98
N ASN A 63 -45.97 -4.55 5.85
CA ASN A 63 -46.74 -3.36 5.47
C ASN A 63 -45.90 -2.07 5.49
N GLN A 64 -44.62 -2.14 5.83
CA GLN A 64 -43.74 -0.98 5.87
C GLN A 64 -42.39 -1.26 5.21
N VAL A 65 -41.98 -0.35 4.32
CA VAL A 65 -40.62 -0.34 3.78
C VAL A 65 -39.80 0.65 4.61
N THR A 66 -38.74 0.17 5.25
CA THR A 66 -37.83 1.02 6.03
C THR A 66 -36.48 1.08 5.35
N THR A 67 -36.05 2.27 4.92
CA THR A 67 -34.69 2.46 4.40
C THR A 67 -33.69 2.44 5.54
N ILE A 68 -32.79 1.47 5.52
CA ILE A 68 -31.63 1.39 6.41
C ILE A 68 -30.45 2.02 5.70
N GLU A 69 -29.70 2.84 6.42
CA GLU A 69 -28.49 3.47 5.92
C GLU A 69 -27.36 3.40 6.94
N GLY A 70 -26.13 3.44 6.45
CA GLY A 70 -24.94 3.40 7.29
C GLY A 70 -23.69 3.82 6.54
N ALA A 71 -22.67 4.20 7.31
CA ALA A 71 -21.34 4.51 6.81
C ALA A 71 -20.31 3.58 7.46
N GLY A 72 -19.28 3.23 6.70
CA GLY A 72 -18.11 2.51 7.17
C GLY A 72 -16.81 3.10 6.64
N TYR A 73 -15.69 2.58 7.12
CA TYR A 73 -14.36 3.14 6.85
C TYR A 73 -13.36 2.05 6.49
N TYR A 74 -12.37 2.39 5.65
CA TYR A 74 -11.26 1.51 5.27
C TYR A 74 -9.94 2.00 5.88
N PRO A 75 -9.54 1.48 7.04
CA PRO A 75 -8.24 1.77 7.63
C PRO A 75 -7.10 1.39 6.68
N GLN A 76 -6.12 2.26 6.56
CA GLN A 76 -4.93 1.98 5.75
C GLN A 76 -3.88 1.20 6.55
N ALA A 77 -2.98 0.54 5.84
CA ALA A 77 -1.88 -0.18 6.46
C ALA A 77 -0.95 0.78 7.21
N THR A 78 -0.49 0.32 8.37
CA THR A 78 0.58 0.96 9.16
C THR A 78 1.95 0.73 8.49
N THR A 79 3.06 0.95 9.18
CA THR A 79 4.38 0.79 8.55
C THR A 79 4.57 -0.60 7.95
N ASN A 80 5.05 -0.66 6.70
CA ASN A 80 5.41 -1.92 6.04
C ASN A 80 6.66 -1.76 5.18
N PHE A 81 7.33 -2.88 4.94
CA PHE A 81 8.66 -2.92 4.34
C PHE A 81 8.69 -3.90 3.17
N LEU A 82 9.30 -3.49 2.06
CA LEU A 82 9.58 -4.36 0.93
C LEU A 82 11.08 -4.31 0.66
N ILE A 83 11.68 -5.49 0.44
CA ILE A 83 13.06 -5.63 -0.01
C ILE A 83 13.08 -6.37 -1.34
N GLY A 84 13.95 -5.95 -2.24
CA GLY A 84 14.05 -6.51 -3.59
C GLY A 84 15.50 -6.67 -4.03
N ALA A 85 15.74 -7.66 -4.87
CA ALA A 85 16.99 -7.86 -5.57
C ALA A 85 16.71 -8.22 -7.03
N THR A 86 17.26 -7.44 -7.96
CA THR A 86 17.14 -7.68 -9.40
C THR A 86 18.51 -8.01 -9.97
N LEU A 87 18.66 -9.21 -10.55
CA LEU A 87 19.89 -9.62 -11.23
C LEU A 87 19.85 -9.20 -12.70
N LYS A 88 20.90 -8.53 -13.17
CA LYS A 88 21.11 -8.19 -14.59
C LYS A 88 22.23 -9.06 -15.15
N PHE A 89 21.94 -9.83 -16.20
CA PHE A 89 22.88 -10.73 -16.89
C PHE A 89 23.48 -10.08 -18.15
#